data_AF-A0A1H9CX47-F1
#
_entry.id   AF-A0A1H9CX47-F1
#
_cell.length_a   1.000
_cell.length_b   1.000
_cell.length_c   1.000
_cell.angle_alpha   90.00
_cell.angle_beta   90.00
_cell.angle_gamma   90.00
#
_symmetry.space_group_name_H-M   'P 1'
#
loop_
_entity.id
_entity.type
_entity.pdbx_description
1 polymer ?
#
loop_
_entity_poly.entity_id
_entity_poly.type
_entity_poly.pdbx_seq_one_letter_code
_entity_poly.pdbx_strand_id
1 'polypeptide(L)'
;MTINKMTLIGQGRPYAQNQEVTMSSLDMVSYINSDRQSKATEEGLEFPCKKYRKLEHRSFMSKVTKVLGDAAAKYFATDTYVNGTGGKVKREIYNFPKREACLMAMSYSYELQAAIYDYMEELDRQRGGYLSHTISELQQIVTAARKHSDEDSSDAGRRLRKRQDDLPLLNKAEYLVESLGQLKLSFGKESGDDK
;
A
#
# COMPACT_ATOMS: atom_id res chain seq x y z
N MET A 1 -14.27 -32.29 42.23
CA MET A 1 -15.02 -32.42 40.97
C MET A 1 -14.46 -31.41 39.99
N THR A 2 -13.68 -31.93 39.06
CA THR A 2 -13.12 -31.25 37.89
C THR A 2 -14.22 -31.04 36.85
N ILE A 3 -14.17 -29.93 36.09
CA ILE A 3 -14.18 -29.91 34.62
C ILE A 3 -13.61 -28.56 34.15
N ASN A 4 -12.73 -28.68 33.18
CA ASN A 4 -11.84 -27.69 32.58
C ASN A 4 -12.53 -26.84 31.49
N LYS A 5 -11.97 -25.63 31.31
CA LYS A 5 -11.68 -24.90 30.05
C LYS A 5 -12.59 -25.14 28.84
N MET A 6 -13.15 -24.04 28.33
CA MET A 6 -13.30 -23.87 26.88
C MET A 6 -12.77 -22.51 26.48
N THR A 7 -11.47 -22.51 26.19
CA THR A 7 -10.73 -21.47 25.49
C THR A 7 -11.46 -21.16 24.19
N LEU A 8 -12.05 -19.97 24.08
CA LEU A 8 -12.44 -19.40 22.79
C LEU A 8 -11.15 -19.06 22.05
N ILE A 9 -10.69 -20.00 21.24
CA ILE A 9 -9.60 -19.81 20.30
C ILE A 9 -10.17 -18.90 19.19
N GLY A 10 -10.15 -17.59 19.44
CA GLY A 10 -10.12 -16.61 18.37
C GLY A 10 -8.81 -16.83 17.62
N GLN A 11 -8.80 -17.76 16.67
CA GLN A 11 -7.77 -17.86 15.65
C GLN A 11 -7.80 -16.53 14.90
N GLY A 12 -6.96 -15.60 15.34
CA GLY A 12 -6.63 -14.42 14.57
C GLY A 12 -6.12 -14.92 13.22
N ARG A 13 -6.96 -14.79 12.20
CA ARG A 13 -6.49 -14.85 10.82
C ARG A 13 -5.35 -13.85 10.74
N PRO A 14 -4.15 -14.22 10.23
CA PRO A 14 -3.19 -13.20 9.88
C PRO A 14 -3.85 -12.40 8.77
N TYR A 15 -4.42 -11.24 9.12
CA TYR A 15 -4.73 -10.21 8.15
C TYR A 15 -3.41 -10.02 7.39
N ALA A 16 -3.41 -10.36 6.10
CA ALA A 16 -2.35 -9.96 5.20
C ALA A 16 -2.09 -8.49 5.51
N GLN A 17 -0.86 -8.16 5.93
CA GLN A 17 -0.50 -6.81 6.33
C GLN A 17 -0.91 -5.91 5.17
N ASN A 18 -2.02 -5.20 5.35
CA ASN A 18 -2.56 -4.30 4.36
C ASN A 18 -1.64 -3.09 4.44
N GLN A 19 -0.44 -3.25 3.87
CA GLN A 19 0.69 -2.35 3.99
C GLN A 19 0.33 -1.03 3.32
N GLU A 20 -0.32 -0.13 4.06
CA GLU A 20 -0.83 1.16 3.58
C GLU A 20 0.15 1.81 2.60
N VAL A 21 -0.35 2.41 1.52
CA VAL A 21 0.54 3.12 0.59
C VAL A 21 1.24 4.22 1.35
N THR A 22 2.56 4.12 1.41
CA THR A 22 3.41 5.11 2.06
C THR A 22 4.28 5.83 1.04
N MET A 23 4.52 7.11 1.27
CA MET A 23 5.49 7.91 0.53
C MET A 23 6.72 8.15 1.40
N SER A 24 7.91 7.90 0.87
CA SER A 24 9.14 8.11 1.64
C SER A 24 9.47 9.61 1.77
N SER A 25 10.16 9.98 2.84
CA SER A 25 10.68 11.34 3.03
C SER A 25 11.61 11.81 1.90
N LEU A 26 12.24 10.89 1.19
CA LEU A 26 13.11 11.21 0.06
C LEU A 26 12.29 11.51 -1.20
N ASP A 27 11.25 10.72 -1.44
CA ASP A 27 10.31 10.96 -2.54
C ASP A 27 9.62 12.31 -2.33
N MET A 28 9.17 12.60 -1.11
CA MET A 28 8.61 13.91 -0.75
C MET A 28 9.57 15.06 -1.08
N VAL A 29 10.85 14.94 -0.72
CA VAL A 29 11.87 15.96 -1.01
C VAL A 29 12.08 16.11 -2.52
N SER A 30 12.10 15.00 -3.26
CA SER A 30 12.20 15.00 -4.72
C SER A 30 11.02 15.76 -5.34
N TYR A 31 9.79 15.39 -4.96
CA TYR A 31 8.57 16.05 -5.43
C TYR A 31 8.53 17.54 -5.12
N ILE A 32 8.88 17.94 -3.89
CA ILE A 32 8.94 19.35 -3.51
C ILE A 32 9.97 20.12 -4.34
N ASN A 33 11.13 19.53 -4.61
CA ASN A 33 12.16 20.18 -5.42
C ASN A 33 11.75 20.27 -6.89
N SER A 34 11.09 19.25 -7.43
CA SER A 34 10.54 19.29 -8.79
C SER A 34 9.46 20.38 -8.94
N ASP A 35 8.51 20.50 -7.99
CA ASP A 35 7.51 21.58 -7.98
C ASP A 35 8.17 22.96 -7.96
N ARG A 36 9.18 23.14 -7.10
CA ARG A 36 9.96 24.39 -7.02
C ARG A 36 10.73 24.69 -8.30
N GLN A 37 11.26 23.67 -8.96
CA GLN A 37 11.98 23.81 -10.22
C GLN A 37 11.02 24.20 -11.36
N SER A 38 9.84 23.58 -11.43
CA SER A 38 8.80 23.95 -12.41
C SER A 38 8.38 25.41 -12.24
N LYS A 39 8.08 25.83 -11.01
CA LYS A 39 7.71 27.23 -10.70
C LYS A 39 8.82 28.23 -10.98
N ALA A 40 10.09 27.88 -10.73
CA ALA A 40 11.22 28.71 -11.12
C ALA A 40 11.28 28.88 -12.65
N THR A 41 11.15 27.77 -13.38
CA THR A 41 11.22 27.76 -14.85
C THR A 41 10.08 28.53 -15.49
N GLU A 42 8.85 28.41 -14.97
CA GLU A 42 7.68 29.17 -15.41
C GLU A 42 7.85 30.68 -15.23
N GLU A 43 8.58 31.10 -14.20
CA GLU A 43 8.93 32.50 -13.95
C GLU A 43 10.20 32.97 -14.68
N GLY A 44 10.81 32.11 -15.50
CA GLY A 44 12.06 32.40 -16.21
C GLY A 44 13.29 32.49 -15.30
N LEU A 45 13.24 31.88 -14.11
CA LEU A 45 14.33 31.84 -13.14
C LEU A 45 15.05 30.48 -13.19
N GLU A 46 16.36 30.48 -12.96
CA GLU A 46 17.15 29.26 -12.82
C GLU A 46 16.95 28.64 -11.42
N PHE A 47 16.80 27.32 -11.34
CA PHE A 47 16.73 26.60 -10.06
C PHE A 47 18.09 25.99 -9.71
N PRO A 48 18.60 26.15 -8.48
CA PRO A 48 17.99 26.81 -7.32
C PRO A 48 18.20 28.33 -7.28
N CYS A 49 17.18 29.09 -6.86
CA CYS A 49 17.26 30.55 -6.69
C CYS A 49 16.83 31.02 -5.29
N LYS A 50 16.92 32.34 -5.05
CA LYS A 50 16.53 32.97 -3.77
C LYS A 50 15.07 32.72 -3.42
N LYS A 51 14.19 32.71 -4.42
CA LYS A 51 12.74 32.45 -4.27
C LYS A 51 12.47 30.95 -4.09
N TYR A 52 13.09 30.11 -4.93
CA TYR A 52 12.92 28.66 -4.94
C TYR A 52 14.23 27.96 -4.53
N ARG A 53 14.46 27.86 -3.22
CA ARG A 53 15.65 27.18 -2.69
C ARG A 53 15.50 25.66 -2.79
N LYS A 54 16.60 24.97 -3.07
CA LYS A 54 16.66 23.51 -2.96
C LYS A 54 16.40 23.07 -1.52
N LEU A 55 15.46 22.14 -1.35
CA LEU A 55 15.18 21.49 -0.09
C LEU A 55 16.13 20.29 0.08
N GLU A 56 16.92 20.33 1.14
CA GLU A 56 17.76 19.21 1.55
C GLU A 56 16.99 18.25 2.47
N HIS A 57 17.29 16.95 2.37
CA HIS A 57 16.62 15.91 3.15
C HIS A 57 16.73 16.15 4.67
N ARG A 58 17.91 16.53 5.18
CA ARG A 58 18.10 16.90 6.60
C ARG A 58 17.15 18.00 7.09
N SER A 59 16.87 18.98 6.23
CA SER A 59 16.01 20.12 6.55
C SER A 59 14.55 19.68 6.55
N PHE A 60 14.18 18.76 5.66
CA PHE A 60 12.88 18.11 5.67
C PHE A 60 12.69 17.27 6.94
N MET A 61 13.66 16.43 7.33
CA MET A 61 13.61 15.62 8.56
C MET A 61 13.36 16.48 9.81
N SER A 62 14.04 17.63 9.90
CA SER A 62 13.85 18.59 10.99
C SER A 62 12.47 19.27 11.00
N LYS A 63 11.80 19.31 9.83
CA LYS A 63 10.46 19.87 9.69
C LYS A 63 9.38 18.84 10.01
N VAL A 64 9.63 17.56 9.74
CA VAL A 64 8.71 16.46 10.09
C VAL A 64 8.39 16.46 11.58
N THR A 65 9.40 16.58 12.43
CA THR A 65 9.21 16.62 13.89
C THR A 65 8.42 17.86 14.33
N LYS A 66 8.52 18.98 13.62
CA LYS A 66 7.76 20.21 13.91
C LYS A 66 6.30 20.13 13.47
N VAL A 67 6.02 19.48 12.34
CA VAL A 67 4.66 19.38 11.77
C VAL A 67 3.86 18.26 12.42
N LEU A 68 4.49 17.10 12.63
CA LEU A 68 3.80 15.91 13.16
C LEU A 68 3.97 15.74 14.68
N GLY A 69 4.87 16.50 15.32
CA GLY A 69 5.15 16.38 16.75
C GLY A 69 5.56 14.95 17.14
N ASP A 70 5.04 14.48 18.26
CA ASP A 70 5.31 13.13 18.80
C ASP A 70 4.86 12.00 17.86
N ALA A 71 3.90 12.27 16.96
CA ALA A 71 3.45 11.27 16.00
C ALA A 71 4.51 10.93 14.95
N ALA A 72 5.51 11.81 14.74
CA ALA A 72 6.60 11.58 13.77
C ALA A 72 7.31 10.23 14.01
N ALA A 73 7.54 9.86 15.28
CA ALA A 73 8.24 8.64 15.65
C ALA A 73 7.56 7.37 15.12
N LYS A 74 6.24 7.40 14.90
CA LYS A 74 5.47 6.26 14.36
C LYS A 74 5.83 5.92 12.91
N TYR A 75 6.28 6.93 12.17
CA TYR A 75 6.56 6.83 10.74
C TYR A 75 8.05 6.71 10.45
N PHE A 76 8.88 6.67 11.50
CA PHE A 76 10.33 6.59 11.36
C PHE A 76 10.72 5.23 10.78
N ALA A 77 11.59 5.26 9.78
CA ALA A 77 12.05 4.08 9.07
C ALA A 77 13.55 4.19 8.77
N THR A 78 14.15 3.09 8.35
CA THR A 78 15.55 3.06 7.92
C THR A 78 15.62 2.45 6.55
N ASP A 79 16.27 3.16 5.63
CA ASP A 79 16.52 2.68 4.28
C ASP A 79 18.00 2.33 4.10
N THR A 80 18.28 1.36 3.23
CA THR A 80 19.64 0.88 2.98
C THR A 80 19.99 1.12 1.52
N TYR A 81 21.06 1.87 1.26
CA TYR A 81 21.55 2.15 -0.08
C TYR A 81 23.00 1.67 -0.24
N VAL A 82 23.39 1.36 -1.47
CA VAL A 82 24.77 1.00 -1.80
C VAL A 82 25.55 2.28 -2.06
N ASN A 83 26.64 2.49 -1.33
CA ASN A 83 27.52 3.63 -1.55
C ASN A 83 28.39 3.42 -2.82
N GLY A 84 29.09 4.47 -3.27
CA GLY A 84 29.96 4.41 -4.45
C GLY A 84 31.14 3.42 -4.35
N THR A 85 31.37 2.83 -3.17
CA THR A 85 32.41 1.83 -2.89
C THR A 85 31.82 0.41 -2.78
N GLY A 86 30.52 0.23 -3.06
CA GLY A 86 29.84 -1.07 -2.99
C GLY A 86 29.37 -1.49 -1.59
N GLY A 87 29.61 -0.68 -0.55
CA GLY A 87 29.17 -0.92 0.81
C GLY A 87 27.72 -0.50 1.04
N LYS A 88 26.95 -1.32 1.77
CA LYS A 88 25.57 -0.99 2.18
C LYS A 88 25.58 -0.04 3.37
N VAL A 89 25.01 1.14 3.21
CA VAL A 89 24.89 2.18 4.24
C VAL A 89 23.43 2.38 4.61
N LYS A 90 23.15 2.52 5.90
CA LYS A 90 21.81 2.82 6.43
C LYS A 90 21.60 4.33 6.51
N ARG A 91 20.42 4.79 6.10
CA ARG A 91 19.97 6.19 6.24
C ARG A 91 18.62 6.24 6.94
N GLU A 92 18.47 7.25 7.78
CA GLU A 92 17.24 7.54 8.48
C GLU A 92 16.24 8.19 7.53
N ILE A 93 15.01 7.69 7.50
CA ILE A 93 13.94 8.20 6.66
C ILE A 93 12.61 8.16 7.43
N TYR A 94 11.58 8.76 6.86
CA TYR A 94 10.19 8.50 7.26
C TYR A 94 9.41 7.90 6.11
N ASN A 95 8.44 7.04 6.43
CA ASN A 95 7.44 6.52 5.50
C ASN A 95 6.06 7.03 5.94
N PHE A 96 5.52 7.99 5.20
CA PHE A 96 4.27 8.65 5.55
C PHE A 96 3.08 7.96 4.89
N PRO A 97 2.03 7.60 5.63
CA PRO A 97 0.74 7.31 5.03
C PRO A 97 0.16 8.57 4.41
N LYS A 98 -0.88 8.38 3.60
CA LYS A 98 -1.51 9.42 2.78
C LYS A 98 -1.79 10.72 3.53
N ARG A 99 -2.42 10.62 4.70
CA ARG A 99 -2.79 11.78 5.52
C ARG A 99 -1.56 12.60 5.93
N GLU A 100 -0.52 11.94 6.43
CA GLU A 100 0.68 12.61 6.92
C GLU A 100 1.54 13.15 5.77
N ALA A 101 1.59 12.47 4.63
CA ALA A 101 2.23 12.99 3.42
C ALA A 101 1.53 14.28 2.96
N CYS A 102 0.19 14.31 2.95
CA CYS A 102 -0.58 15.51 2.66
C CYS A 102 -0.34 16.64 3.69
N LEU A 103 -0.28 16.33 4.99
CA LEU A 103 0.06 17.32 6.02
C LEU A 103 1.46 17.91 5.82
N MET A 104 2.42 17.07 5.45
CA MET A 104 3.76 17.54 5.10
C MET A 104 3.73 18.44 3.87
N ALA A 105 2.98 18.07 2.83
CA ALA A 105 2.81 18.86 1.61
C ALA A 105 2.14 20.23 1.86
N MET A 106 1.07 20.27 2.67
CA MET A 106 0.39 21.50 3.11
C MET A 106 1.36 22.52 3.71
N SER A 107 2.36 22.04 4.44
CA SER A 107 3.36 22.91 5.06
C SER A 107 4.27 23.64 4.05
N TYR A 108 4.20 23.27 2.76
CA TYR A 108 4.96 23.87 1.66
C TYR A 108 4.05 24.57 0.65
N SER A 109 2.98 23.93 0.18
CA SER A 109 2.01 24.51 -0.76
C SER A 109 0.72 23.68 -0.81
N TYR A 110 -0.42 24.35 -1.04
CA TYR A 110 -1.71 23.70 -1.27
C TYR A 110 -1.79 22.97 -2.61
N GLU A 111 -1.15 23.49 -3.65
CA GLU A 111 -1.09 22.83 -4.97
C GLU A 111 -0.31 21.51 -4.89
N LEU A 112 0.81 21.54 -4.15
CA LEU A 112 1.62 20.36 -3.91
C LEU A 112 0.84 19.31 -3.13
N GLN A 113 0.01 19.73 -2.17
CA GLN A 113 -0.86 18.82 -1.43
C GLN A 113 -1.86 18.12 -2.35
N ALA A 114 -2.51 18.84 -3.28
CA ALA A 114 -3.42 18.23 -4.24
C ALA A 114 -2.70 17.20 -5.12
N ALA A 115 -1.55 17.56 -5.68
CA ALA A 115 -0.75 16.66 -6.50
C ALA A 115 -0.30 15.39 -5.75
N ILE A 116 0.14 15.51 -4.49
CA ILE A 116 0.51 14.37 -3.66
C ILE A 116 -0.70 13.52 -3.31
N TYR A 117 -1.85 14.14 -3.02
CA TYR A 117 -3.08 13.41 -2.74
C TYR A 117 -3.51 12.58 -3.94
N ASP A 118 -3.52 13.16 -5.14
CA ASP A 118 -3.88 12.48 -6.38
C ASP A 118 -2.91 11.34 -6.69
N TYR A 119 -1.60 11.58 -6.52
CA TYR A 119 -0.58 10.55 -6.67
C TYR A 119 -0.77 9.37 -5.70
N MET A 120 -1.05 9.66 -4.42
CA MET A 120 -1.25 8.61 -3.43
C MET A 120 -2.59 7.90 -3.60
N GLU A 121 -3.65 8.59 -4.03
CA GLU A 121 -4.93 7.96 -4.40
C GLU A 121 -4.75 7.01 -5.59
N GLU A 122 -3.96 7.43 -6.59
CA GLU A 122 -3.64 6.59 -7.75
C GLU A 122 -2.88 5.33 -7.33
N LEU A 123 -1.88 5.46 -6.45
CA LEU A 123 -1.15 4.32 -5.92
C LEU A 123 -2.05 3.40 -5.07
N ASP A 124 -2.92 3.98 -4.24
CA ASP A 124 -3.92 3.23 -3.47
C ASP A 124 -4.86 2.46 -4.40
N ARG A 125 -5.31 3.09 -5.50
CA ARG A 125 -6.14 2.44 -6.52
C ARG A 125 -5.39 1.31 -7.25
N GLN A 126 -4.12 1.51 -7.58
CA GLN A 126 -3.29 0.50 -8.23
C GLN A 126 -3.00 -0.69 -7.32
N ARG A 127 -2.74 -0.42 -6.03
CA ARG A 127 -2.45 -1.44 -5.03
C ARG A 127 -3.71 -2.20 -4.61
N GLY A 128 -4.81 -1.49 -4.45
CA GLY A 128 -6.09 -2.05 -4.05
C GLY A 128 -6.88 -2.68 -5.20
N GLY A 129 -6.48 -2.47 -6.47
CA GLY A 129 -7.30 -2.86 -7.63
C GLY A 129 -8.76 -2.43 -7.49
N TYR A 130 -9.66 -2.97 -8.32
CA TYR A 130 -11.09 -2.95 -7.99
C TYR A 130 -11.44 -3.95 -6.86
N LEU A 131 -10.44 -4.71 -6.37
CA LEU A 131 -10.59 -5.83 -5.46
C LEU A 131 -9.57 -5.69 -4.33
N SER A 132 -10.05 -5.41 -3.11
CA SER A 132 -9.25 -5.35 -1.87
C SER A 132 -8.41 -6.61 -1.59
N HIS A 133 -8.56 -7.66 -2.40
CA HIS A 133 -7.78 -8.89 -2.37
C HIS A 133 -7.18 -9.14 -3.75
N THR A 134 -5.90 -9.51 -3.75
CA THR A 134 -5.25 -10.04 -4.97
C THR A 134 -5.93 -11.35 -5.39
N ILE A 135 -5.84 -11.71 -6.67
CA ILE A 135 -6.35 -13.01 -7.17
C ILE A 135 -5.73 -14.17 -6.38
N SER A 136 -4.46 -14.06 -5.99
CA SER A 136 -3.76 -15.07 -5.18
C SER A 136 -4.36 -15.20 -3.77
N GLU A 137 -4.69 -14.07 -3.12
CA GLU A 137 -5.37 -14.08 -1.83
C GLU A 137 -6.78 -14.68 -1.93
N LEU A 138 -7.52 -14.36 -2.99
CA LEU A 138 -8.83 -14.96 -3.24
C LEU A 138 -8.73 -16.49 -3.43
N GLN A 139 -7.72 -16.98 -4.16
CA GLN A 139 -7.45 -18.42 -4.28
C GLN A 139 -7.12 -19.06 -2.93
N GLN A 140 -6.32 -18.39 -2.09
CA GLN A 140 -6.01 -18.86 -0.74
C GLN A 140 -7.24 -18.90 0.17
N ILE A 141 -8.13 -17.91 0.09
CA ILE A 141 -9.38 -17.87 0.86
C ILE A 141 -10.29 -19.04 0.48
N VAL A 142 -10.44 -19.28 -0.83
CA VAL A 142 -11.30 -20.37 -1.35
C VAL A 142 -10.74 -21.73 -0.96
N THR A 143 -9.44 -21.95 -1.11
CA THR A 143 -8.79 -23.22 -0.70
C THR A 143 -8.85 -23.45 0.81
N ALA A 144 -8.67 -22.41 1.63
CA ALA A 144 -8.83 -22.50 3.08
C ALA A 144 -10.28 -22.82 3.48
N ALA A 145 -11.27 -22.20 2.82
CA ALA A 145 -12.68 -22.48 3.05
C ALA A 145 -13.05 -23.94 2.68
N ARG A 146 -12.49 -24.46 1.59
CA ARG A 146 -12.65 -25.87 1.18
C ARG A 146 -12.12 -26.82 2.24
N LYS A 147 -10.89 -26.59 2.68
CA LYS A 147 -10.25 -27.37 3.75
C LYS A 147 -11.04 -27.33 5.06
N HIS A 148 -11.56 -26.16 5.44
CA HIS A 148 -12.37 -26.01 6.64
C HIS A 148 -13.71 -26.74 6.56
N SER A 149 -14.39 -26.69 5.40
CA SER A 149 -15.60 -27.50 5.14
C SER A 149 -15.30 -29.00 5.23
N ASP A 150 -14.06 -29.41 4.92
CA ASP A 150 -13.65 -30.81 5.01
C ASP A 150 -13.32 -31.29 6.44
N GLU A 151 -12.84 -30.39 7.29
CA GLU A 151 -12.33 -30.67 8.65
C GLU A 151 -13.41 -30.69 9.75
N ASP A 152 -14.54 -30.00 9.60
CA ASP A 152 -15.46 -29.77 10.71
C ASP A 152 -16.61 -30.81 10.83
N SER A 153 -16.38 -31.86 11.65
CA SER A 153 -17.37 -32.53 12.54
C SER A 153 -17.00 -34.00 12.85
N SER A 154 -17.25 -34.43 14.09
CA SER A 154 -17.12 -35.83 14.56
C SER A 154 -18.33 -36.72 14.21
N ASP A 155 -19.41 -36.15 13.66
CA ASP A 155 -20.65 -36.84 13.26
C ASP A 155 -20.81 -36.91 11.73
N ALA A 156 -20.85 -38.12 11.17
CA ALA A 156 -20.91 -38.42 9.73
C ALA A 156 -22.18 -37.88 9.03
N GLY A 157 -23.32 -37.88 9.72
CA GLY A 157 -24.61 -37.48 9.13
C GLY A 157 -24.73 -35.96 8.95
N ARG A 158 -24.34 -35.20 9.99
CA ARG A 158 -24.30 -33.72 9.92
C ARG A 158 -23.25 -33.22 8.93
N ARG A 159 -22.13 -33.95 8.75
CA ARG A 159 -21.08 -33.65 7.75
C ARG A 159 -21.60 -33.64 6.32
N LEU A 160 -22.39 -34.65 5.96
CA LEU A 160 -22.86 -34.81 4.58
C LEU A 160 -23.81 -33.68 4.18
N ARG A 161 -24.73 -33.30 5.09
CA ARG A 161 -25.69 -32.22 4.82
C ARG A 161 -25.01 -30.85 4.69
N LYS A 162 -24.15 -30.48 5.65
CA LYS A 162 -23.39 -29.22 5.57
C LYS A 162 -22.53 -29.15 4.30
N ARG A 163 -21.84 -30.24 3.95
CA ARG A 163 -21.06 -30.28 2.70
C ARG A 163 -21.92 -30.15 1.46
N GLN A 164 -23.10 -30.79 1.43
CA GLN A 164 -24.03 -30.67 0.31
C GLN A 164 -24.48 -29.22 0.09
N ASP A 165 -24.68 -28.48 1.18
CA ASP A 165 -25.12 -27.08 1.16
C ASP A 165 -23.98 -26.10 0.82
N ASP A 166 -22.76 -26.35 1.33
CA ASP A 166 -21.58 -25.49 1.12
C ASP A 166 -20.95 -25.67 -0.27
N LEU A 167 -21.00 -26.88 -0.82
CA LEU A 167 -20.39 -27.25 -2.10
C LEU A 167 -20.80 -26.35 -3.30
N PRO A 168 -22.09 -26.04 -3.54
CA PRO A 168 -22.47 -25.16 -4.64
C PRO A 168 -21.93 -23.74 -4.48
N LEU A 169 -21.80 -23.24 -3.24
CA LEU A 169 -21.25 -21.92 -2.95
C LEU A 169 -19.74 -21.90 -3.18
N LEU A 170 -19.02 -22.94 -2.72
CA LEU A 170 -17.58 -23.09 -2.91
C LEU A 170 -17.22 -23.22 -4.40
N ASN A 171 -17.94 -24.06 -5.15
CA ASN A 171 -17.70 -24.24 -6.58
C ASN A 171 -17.95 -22.93 -7.36
N LYS A 172 -18.97 -22.16 -6.96
CA LYS A 172 -19.22 -20.84 -7.56
C LYS A 172 -18.09 -19.85 -7.24
N ALA A 173 -17.57 -19.87 -6.02
CA ALA A 173 -16.44 -19.03 -5.62
C ALA A 173 -15.16 -19.41 -6.37
N GLU A 174 -14.85 -20.70 -6.51
CA GLU A 174 -13.71 -21.21 -7.29
C GLU A 174 -13.78 -20.72 -8.75
N TYR A 175 -14.94 -20.88 -9.39
CA TYR A 175 -15.15 -20.44 -10.78
C TYR A 175 -14.99 -18.91 -10.96
N LEU A 176 -15.51 -18.12 -10.02
CA LEU A 176 -15.37 -16.65 -10.09
C LEU A 176 -13.92 -16.22 -9.92
N VAL A 177 -13.18 -16.84 -9.01
CA VAL A 177 -11.76 -16.53 -8.81
C VAL A 177 -10.92 -16.95 -10.02
N GLU A 178 -11.23 -18.08 -10.64
CA GLU A 178 -10.57 -18.54 -11.85
C GLU A 178 -10.85 -17.64 -13.06
N SER A 179 -12.11 -17.26 -13.26
CA SER A 179 -12.50 -16.35 -14.36
C SER A 179 -11.90 -14.94 -14.18
N LEU A 180 -11.83 -14.42 -12.95
CA LEU A 180 -11.10 -13.19 -12.63
C LEU A 180 -9.60 -13.31 -12.90
N GLY A 181 -8.99 -14.48 -12.65
CA GLY A 181 -7.59 -14.75 -12.99
C GLY A 181 -7.30 -14.78 -14.48
N GLN A 182 -8.28 -15.19 -15.30
CA GLN A 182 -8.18 -15.25 -16.76
C GLN A 182 -8.49 -13.91 -17.45
N LEU A 183 -9.16 -12.99 -16.77
CA LEU A 183 -9.35 -11.58 -17.18
C LEU A 183 -8.03 -10.80 -17.08
N LYS A 184 -7.03 -11.23 -17.85
CA LYS A 184 -5.80 -10.48 -18.07
C LYS A 184 -6.14 -9.33 -19.02
N LEU A 185 -6.22 -8.12 -18.45
CA LEU A 185 -6.57 -6.88 -19.13
C LEU A 185 -5.74 -6.70 -20.42
N SER A 186 -6.40 -6.83 -21.58
CA SER A 186 -5.90 -6.31 -22.84
C SER A 186 -5.99 -4.78 -22.81
N PHE A 187 -5.15 -4.13 -22.00
CA PHE A 187 -4.96 -2.69 -22.14
C PHE A 187 -4.25 -2.43 -23.46
N GLY A 188 -4.89 -1.59 -24.27
CA GLY A 188 -4.60 -1.39 -25.68
C GLY A 188 -3.13 -1.12 -25.96
N LYS A 189 -2.56 -1.95 -26.84
CA LYS A 189 -1.46 -1.54 -27.67
C LYS A 189 -2.06 -0.58 -28.70
N GLU A 190 -2.05 0.72 -28.42
CA GLU A 190 -2.23 1.72 -29.47
C GLU A 190 -1.07 1.53 -30.45
N SER A 191 -1.40 0.94 -31.59
CA SER A 191 -0.58 0.93 -32.79
C SER A 191 -0.43 2.36 -33.26
N GLY A 192 0.69 2.99 -32.90
CA GLY A 192 1.21 4.13 -33.61
C GLY A 192 1.75 3.67 -34.96
N ASP A 193 0.85 3.52 -35.94
CA ASP A 193 1.16 3.65 -37.35
C ASP A 193 0.50 4.94 -37.82
N ASP A 194 1.28 6.01 -37.92
CA ASP A 194 0.92 7.13 -38.78
C ASP A 194 2.19 7.70 -39.42
N LYS A 195 2.32 7.34 -40.71
CA LYS A 195 3.04 7.98 -41.85
C LYS A 195 4.51 8.37 -41.74
#